data_AF-A0A383AZW1-F1
#
_entry.id   AF-A0A383AZW1-F1
#
_cell.length_a   1.000
_cell.length_b   1.000
_cell.length_c   1.000
_cell.angle_alpha   90.00
_cell.angle_beta   90.00
_cell.angle_gamma   90.00
#
_symmetry.space_group_name_H-M   'P 1'
#
loop_
_entity.id
_entity.type
_entity.pdbx_description
1 polymer ?
#
loop_
_entity_poly.entity_id
_entity_poly.type
_entity_poly.pdbx_seq_one_letter_code
_entity_poly.pdbx_strand_id
1 'polypeptide(L)' 'MKALLGGKGAVLAEMTHAGIEVPPGFTITTEVCKAFYRSRRKAPPGLESEMRTHLKKLEKAVGKRLGDPQDPLLVSVR' A
#
# COMPACT_ATOMS: atom_id res chain seq x y z
N MET A 1 12.20 8.90 5.66
CA MET A 1 11.24 7.91 5.11
C MET A 1 11.60 6.45 5.39
N LYS A 2 12.87 6.03 5.23
CA LYS A 2 13.30 4.62 5.35
C LYS A 2 12.87 3.90 6.64
N ALA A 3 12.92 4.57 7.80
CA ALA A 3 12.49 3.98 9.07
C ALA A 3 10.97 3.69 9.13
N LEU A 4 10.17 4.52 8.46
CA LEU A 4 8.71 4.45 8.47
C LEU A 4 8.15 3.54 7.36
N LEU A 5 8.75 3.56 6.17
CA LEU A 5 8.27 2.82 4.99
C LEU A 5 9.03 1.52 4.73
N GLY A 6 10.13 1.29 5.47
CA GLY A 6 11.11 0.27 5.13
C GLY A 6 11.96 0.66 3.92
N GLY A 7 12.97 -0.17 3.62
CA GLY A 7 13.90 0.08 2.50
C GLY A 7 13.22 0.12 1.14
N LYS A 8 12.40 -0.89 0.82
CA LYS A 8 11.71 -0.99 -0.47
C LYS A 8 10.68 0.13 -0.67
N GLY A 9 9.83 0.38 0.32
CA GLY A 9 8.80 1.41 0.25
C GLY A 9 9.40 2.81 0.11
N ALA A 10 10.50 3.09 0.80
CA ALA A 10 11.22 4.36 0.64
C ALA A 10 11.84 4.52 -0.75
N VAL A 11 12.49 3.49 -1.30
CA VAL A 11 13.06 3.54 -2.65
C VAL A 11 11.96 3.73 -3.70
N LEU A 12 10.83 3.03 -3.60
CA LEU A 12 9.71 3.21 -4.53
C LEU A 12 9.17 4.65 -4.47
N ALA A 13 9.02 5.22 -3.28
CA ALA A 13 8.57 6.60 -3.11
C ALA A 13 9.58 7.60 -3.72
N GLU A 14 10.88 7.37 -3.54
CA GLU A 14 11.93 8.19 -4.15
C GLU A 14 11.92 8.10 -5.67
N MET A 15 11.77 6.90 -6.24
CA MET A 15 11.65 6.70 -7.69
C MET A 15 10.44 7.46 -8.26
N THR A 16 9.26 7.34 -7.63
CA THR A 16 8.07 8.09 -8.05
C THR A 16 8.30 9.60 -7.97
N HIS A 17 8.93 10.10 -6.90
CA HIS A 17 9.20 11.54 -6.73
C HIS A 17 10.21 12.06 -7.76
N ALA A 18 11.18 11.23 -8.16
CA ALA A 18 12.15 11.55 -9.20
C ALA A 18 11.54 11.50 -10.63
N GLY A 19 10.25 11.20 -10.77
CA GLY A 19 9.57 11.11 -12.06
C GLY A 19 9.86 9.82 -12.83
N ILE A 20 10.46 8.82 -12.18
CA ILE A 20 10.65 7.50 -12.79
C ILE A 20 9.29 6.79 -12.79
N GLU A 21 8.91 6.30 -13.97
CA GLU A 21 7.66 5.57 -14.13
C GLU A 21 7.74 4.24 -13.39
N VAL A 22 6.98 4.14 -12.30
CA VAL A 22 6.83 2.93 -11.49
C VAL A 22 5.34 2.61 -11.38
N PRO A 23 4.94 1.32 -11.40
CA PRO A 23 3.56 0.94 -11.21
C PRO A 23 3.01 1.52 -9.89
N PRO A 24 1.80 2.13 -9.89
CA PRO A 24 1.25 2.75 -8.70
C PRO A 24 1.00 1.70 -7.60
N GLY A 25 1.09 2.16 -6.35
CA GLY A 25 0.88 1.33 -5.18
C GLY A 25 0.86 2.15 -3.90
N PHE A 26 0.81 1.48 -2.76
CA PHE A 26 0.92 2.12 -1.46
C PHE A 26 1.68 1.21 -0.49
N THR A 27 2.28 1.83 0.54
CA THR A 27 3.05 1.12 1.57
C THR A 27 2.32 1.24 2.91
N ILE A 28 2.10 0.10 3.58
CA ILE A 28 1.68 0.08 4.97
C ILE A 28 2.92 0.31 5.83
N THR A 29 2.88 1.30 6.73
CA THR A 29 4.06 1.72 7.48
C THR A 29 4.54 0.66 8.48
N THR A 30 5.80 0.75 8.88
CA THR A 30 6.39 -0.08 9.92
C THR A 30 5.73 0.12 11.29
N GLU A 31 5.06 1.26 11.51
CA GLU A 31 4.32 1.53 12.75
C GLU A 31 3.08 0.66 12.88
N VAL A 32 2.38 0.37 11.78
CA VAL A 32 1.26 -0.58 11.79
C VAL A 32 1.74 -1.96 12.22
N CYS A 33 2.92 -2.39 11.77
CA CYS A 33 3.53 -3.65 12.23
C CYS A 33 3.81 -3.63 13.74
N LYS A 34 4.40 -2.54 14.26
CA LYS A 34 4.61 -2.38 15.72
C LYS A 34 3.28 -2.44 16.49
N ALA A 35 2.25 -1.74 16.00
CA ALA A 35 0.94 -1.71 16.62
C ALA A 35 0.27 -3.09 16.62
N PHE A 36 0.38 -3.84 15.51
CA PHE A 36 -0.11 -5.21 15.39
C PHE A 36 0.52 -6.16 16.42
N TYR A 37 1.83 -6.09 16.63
CA TYR A 37 2.47 -6.92 17.66
C TYR A 37 2.11 -6.49 19.08
N ARG A 38 1.98 -5.19 19.33
CA ARG A 38 1.54 -4.66 20.65
C ARG A 38 0.09 -5.05 20.99
N SER A 39 -0.78 -5.20 19.99
CA SER A 39 -2.19 -5.56 20.15
C SER A 39 -2.46 -7.08 20.16
N ARG A 40 -1.44 -7.91 20.43
CA ARG A 40 -1.51 -9.38 20.37
C ARG A 40 -1.89 -9.90 18.98
N ARG A 41 -1.22 -9.39 17.95
CA ARG A 41 -1.42 -9.77 16.54
C ARG A 41 -2.82 -9.44 16.02
N LYS A 42 -3.36 -8.30 16.43
CA LYS A 42 -4.63 -7.77 15.92
C LYS A 42 -4.38 -6.53 15.08
N ALA A 43 -5.05 -6.45 13.93
CA ALA A 43 -4.97 -5.24 13.12
C ALA A 43 -5.42 -4.01 13.94
N PRO A 44 -4.70 -2.88 13.87
CA PRO A 44 -5.14 -1.64 14.50
C PRO A 44 -6.53 -1.22 13.99
N PRO A 45 -7.37 -0.61 14.85
CA PRO A 45 -8.64 -0.05 14.42
C PRO A 45 -8.43 0.94 13.26
N GLY A 46 -9.28 0.88 12.24
CA GLY A 46 -9.24 1.80 11.11
C GLY A 46 -8.28 1.41 9.97
N LEU A 47 -7.32 0.49 10.19
CA LEU A 47 -6.37 0.08 9.16
C LEU A 47 -7.06 -0.39 7.87
N GLU A 48 -8.10 -1.22 7.99
CA GLU A 48 -8.83 -1.72 6.83
C GLU A 48 -9.51 -0.59 6.04
N SER A 49 -10.08 0.41 6.72
CA SER A 49 -10.73 1.55 6.09
C SER A 49 -9.73 2.41 5.31
N GLU A 50 -8.56 2.64 5.89
CA GLU A 50 -7.46 3.37 5.25
C GLU A 50 -6.93 2.59 4.03
N MET A 51 -6.68 1.28 4.18
CA MET A 51 -6.28 0.41 3.07
C MET A 51 -7.29 0.43 1.93
N ARG A 52 -8.60 0.36 2.22
CA ARG A 52 -9.67 0.45 1.20
C ARG A 52 -9.68 1.81 0.51
N THR A 53 -9.42 2.89 1.24
CA THR A 53 -9.30 4.23 0.67
C THR A 53 -8.14 4.32 -0.33
N HIS A 54 -6.98 3.78 0.03
CA HIS A 54 -5.81 3.74 -0.85
C HIS A 54 -5.96 2.76 -2.02
N LEU A 55 -6.63 1.63 -1.82
CA LEU A 55 -6.98 0.71 -2.90
C LEU A 55 -7.87 1.39 -3.94
N LYS A 56 -8.90 2.14 -3.53
CA LYS A 56 -9.74 2.90 -4.47
C LYS A 56 -8.95 3.93 -5.29
N LYS A 57 -7.94 4.56 -4.69
CA LYS A 57 -7.03 5.48 -5.41
C LYS A 57 -6.19 4.71 -6.43
N LEU A 58 -5.70 3.52 -6.08
CA LEU A 58 -4.96 2.64 -6.98
C LEU A 58 -5.83 2.17 -8.15
N GLU A 59 -7.04 1.70 -7.87
CA GLU A 59 -8.01 1.29 -8.90
C GLU A 59 -8.30 2.44 -9.88
N LYS A 60 -8.49 3.66 -9.38
CA LYS A 60 -8.68 4.85 -10.21
C LYS A 60 -7.45 5.18 -11.06
N ALA A 61 -6.24 5.04 -10.51
CA ALA A 61 -4.99 5.34 -11.22
C ALA A 61 -4.71 4.33 -12.34
N VAL A 62 -5.05 3.06 -12.13
CA VAL A 62 -4.82 1.97 -13.10
C VAL A 62 -6.00 1.82 -14.07
N GLY A 63 -7.20 2.27 -13.68
CA GLY A 63 -8.43 2.09 -14.44
C GLY A 63 -9.06 0.70 -14.31
N LYS A 64 -8.64 -0.10 -13.33
CA LYS A 64 -9.07 -1.49 -13.09
C LYS A 64 -9.58 -1.69 -11.68
N ARG A 65 -10.33 -2.77 -11.41
CA ARG A 65 -10.91 -3.05 -10.09
C ARG A 65 -10.43 -4.38 -9.52
N LEU A 66 -10.12 -4.41 -8.23
CA LEU A 66 -9.69 -5.62 -7.55
C LEU A 66 -10.88 -6.57 -7.43
N GLY A 67 -10.74 -7.79 -7.96
CA GLY A 67 -11.80 -8.81 -7.95
C GLY A 67 -12.83 -8.68 -9.06
N ASP A 68 -12.63 -7.80 -10.05
CA ASP A 68 -13.45 -7.75 -11.25
C ASP A 68 -13.16 -8.98 -12.15
N PRO A 69 -14.16 -9.81 -12.49
CA PRO A 69 -13.94 -10.99 -13.32
C PRO A 69 -13.68 -10.68 -14.81
N GLN A 70 -14.00 -9.46 -15.27
CA GLN A 70 -13.83 -9.06 -16.68
C GLN A 70 -12.52 -8.30 -16.91
N ASP A 71 -12.16 -7.35 -16.03
CA ASP A 71 -10.88 -6.64 -16.10
C ASP A 71 -10.24 -6.45 -14.70
N PRO A 72 -9.60 -7.51 -14.17
CA PRO A 72 -9.10 -7.52 -12.80
C PRO A 72 -7.87 -6.61 -12.63
N LEU A 73 -7.89 -5.82 -11.55
CA LEU A 73 -6.66 -5.32 -10.94
C LEU A 73 -5.99 -6.46 -10.17
N LEU A 74 -4.74 -6.77 -10.52
CA LEU A 74 -3.90 -7.68 -9.75
C LEU A 74 -2.84 -6.89 -8.99
N VAL A 75 -2.50 -7.31 -7.79
CA VAL A 75 -1.53 -6.64 -6.92
C VAL A 75 -0.45 -7.59 -6.46
N SER A 76 0.75 -7.05 -6.21
CA SER A 76 1.82 -7.76 -5.51
C SER A 76 1.95 -7.24 -4.08
N VAL A 77 2.18 -8.14 -3.13
CA VAL A 77 2.45 -7.80 -1.71
C VAL A 77 3.89 -8.23 -1.42
N ARG A 78 4.73 -7.32 -0.91
CA ARG A 78 6.21 -7.47 -0.87
C ARG A 78 6.86 -7.00 0.42
#